data_AF-A0A0F9E6M2-F1
#
_entry.id   AF-A0A0F9E6M2-F1
#
_cell.length_a   1.000
_cell.length_b   1.000
_cell.length_c   1.000
_cell.angle_alpha   90.00
_cell.angle_beta   90.00
_cell.angle_gamma   90.00
#
_symmetry.space_group_name_H-M   'P 1'
#
loop_
_entity.id
_entity.type
_entity.pdbx_description
1 polymer ?
#
loop_
_entity_poly.entity_id
_entity_poly.type
_entity_poly.pdbx_seq_one_letter_code
_entity_poly.pdbx_strand_id
1 'polypeptide(L)'
;IKVFENEEGKLVKSTSYPTLAKTTGWWNTIEVADLNGDGYDDIVAGNLGLNSKFHASLKKPFHVYTSDFDSNGTADVMLAKYYKNRQVPVRGKGCSSQQIPALRNTIPSYNDFASKDLEGILGNGLKNALHYVVNEFRSGIFWNNSGKGFQFEPFQIEAQQAPINSILYEDFDGDQIKDLLLAGNNYQAEIETTRSDAGISTFLKGKGKGSFEYVPNRTTGLYADQDVRALKLLKRKGSRSVLVVNNNSQLGWYGYGADKSTE
;
A
#
# COMPACT_ATOMS: atom_id res chain seq x y z
N ILE A 1 -2.31 -10.53 -1.69
CA ILE A 1 -3.47 -10.43 -2.62
C ILE A 1 -4.20 -11.78 -2.63
N LYS A 2 -5.54 -11.83 -2.69
CA LYS A 2 -6.30 -13.09 -2.77
C LYS A 2 -7.11 -13.10 -4.06
N VAL A 3 -7.17 -14.24 -4.73
CA VAL A 3 -7.94 -14.44 -5.96
C VAL A 3 -9.17 -15.28 -5.64
N PHE A 4 -10.30 -14.86 -6.18
CA PHE A 4 -11.56 -15.60 -6.10
C PHE A 4 -12.06 -15.82 -7.52
N GLU A 5 -12.42 -17.06 -7.84
CA GLU A 5 -12.99 -17.46 -9.13
C GLU A 5 -14.51 -17.50 -9.00
N ASN A 6 -15.20 -17.08 -10.05
CA ASN A 6 -16.66 -17.14 -10.10
C ASN A 6 -17.09 -18.51 -10.63
N GLU A 7 -17.56 -19.36 -9.72
CA GLU A 7 -18.15 -20.66 -10.02
C GLU A 7 -19.68 -20.52 -9.91
N GLU A 8 -20.35 -20.38 -11.07
CA GLU A 8 -21.82 -20.32 -11.16
C GLU A 8 -22.47 -19.26 -10.25
N GLY A 9 -21.86 -18.08 -10.14
CA GLY A 9 -22.36 -16.97 -9.32
C GLY A 9 -21.86 -16.99 -7.87
N LYS A 10 -21.00 -17.95 -7.50
CA LYS A 10 -20.34 -18.00 -6.19
C LYS A 10 -18.85 -17.70 -6.31
N LEU A 11 -18.34 -16.83 -5.47
CA LEU A 11 -16.91 -16.54 -5.38
C LEU A 11 -16.22 -17.59 -4.53
N VAL A 12 -15.43 -18.44 -5.17
CA VAL A 12 -14.63 -19.49 -4.53
C VAL A 12 -13.18 -19.05 -4.48
N LYS A 13 -12.55 -19.14 -3.31
CA LYS A 13 -11.15 -18.73 -3.15
C LYS A 13 -10.23 -19.68 -3.91
N SER A 14 -9.49 -19.15 -4.88
CA SER A 14 -8.53 -19.92 -5.66
C SER A 14 -7.27 -20.23 -4.84
N THR A 15 -6.78 -21.46 -4.97
CA THR A 15 -5.49 -21.91 -4.41
C THR A 15 -4.35 -21.89 -5.42
N SER A 16 -4.63 -21.54 -6.68
CA SER A 16 -3.70 -21.60 -7.81
C SER A 16 -2.63 -20.50 -7.79
N TYR A 17 -2.77 -19.50 -6.91
CA TYR A 17 -1.90 -18.32 -6.86
C TYR A 17 -1.17 -18.17 -5.51
N PRO A 18 -0.29 -19.14 -5.14
CA PRO A 18 0.35 -19.16 -3.82
C PRO A 18 1.27 -17.96 -3.59
N THR A 19 1.95 -17.43 -4.61
CA THR A 19 2.80 -16.24 -4.45
C THR A 19 1.98 -15.02 -4.02
N LEU A 20 0.86 -14.74 -4.71
CA LEU A 20 -0.03 -13.63 -4.35
C LEU A 20 -0.56 -13.77 -2.92
N ALA A 21 -0.90 -15.00 -2.51
CA ALA A 21 -1.41 -15.28 -1.18
C ALA A 21 -0.34 -15.15 -0.09
N LYS A 22 0.92 -15.51 -0.38
CA LYS A 22 2.05 -15.45 0.55
C LYS A 22 2.65 -14.04 0.67
N THR A 23 2.59 -13.22 -0.38
CA THR A 23 3.04 -11.81 -0.32
C THR A 23 1.92 -10.94 0.25
N THR A 24 1.94 -10.83 1.58
CA THR A 24 0.99 -10.07 2.37
C THR A 24 1.53 -8.67 2.60
N GLY A 25 0.73 -7.66 2.27
CA GLY A 25 1.10 -6.27 2.37
C GLY A 25 -0.07 -5.42 2.84
N TRP A 26 0.19 -4.14 3.04
CA TRP A 26 -0.83 -3.14 3.26
C TRP A 26 -1.20 -2.51 1.91
N TRP A 27 -1.66 -3.37 1.01
CA TRP A 27 -1.99 -3.01 -0.37
C TRP A 27 -3.17 -2.02 -0.36
N ASN A 28 -2.95 -0.83 -0.90
CA ASN A 28 -3.96 0.23 -0.99
C ASN A 28 -4.69 0.20 -2.33
N THR A 29 -4.02 -0.24 -3.39
CA THR A 29 -4.58 -0.26 -4.76
C THR A 29 -3.89 -1.30 -5.63
N ILE A 30 -4.58 -1.75 -6.67
CA ILE A 30 -4.03 -2.59 -7.73
C ILE A 30 -4.49 -2.09 -9.10
N GLU A 31 -3.63 -2.25 -10.10
CA GLU A 31 -3.94 -2.09 -11.52
C GLU A 31 -3.56 -3.39 -12.23
N VAL A 32 -4.42 -3.90 -13.11
CA VAL A 32 -4.24 -5.20 -13.79
C VAL A 32 -4.17 -4.96 -15.29
N ALA A 33 -3.05 -5.36 -15.90
CA ALA A 33 -2.82 -5.23 -17.34
C ALA A 33 -1.64 -6.11 -17.77
N ASP A 34 -1.61 -6.53 -19.02
CA ASP A 34 -0.43 -7.10 -19.68
C ASP A 34 0.63 -6.00 -19.91
N LEU A 35 1.66 -5.95 -19.05
CA LEU A 35 2.67 -4.87 -19.07
C LEU A 35 3.84 -5.20 -20.00
N ASN A 36 4.04 -6.47 -20.34
CA ASN A 36 5.17 -6.94 -21.14
C ASN A 36 4.77 -7.43 -22.55
N GLY A 37 3.47 -7.54 -22.84
CA GLY A 37 2.91 -7.92 -24.13
C GLY A 37 2.91 -9.43 -24.39
N ASP A 38 2.97 -10.26 -23.35
CA ASP A 38 2.99 -11.72 -23.49
C ASP A 38 1.60 -12.38 -23.51
N GLY A 39 0.54 -11.57 -23.38
CA GLY A 39 -0.86 -12.00 -23.37
C GLY A 39 -1.36 -12.45 -22.01
N TYR A 40 -0.58 -12.28 -20.93
CA TYR A 40 -0.99 -12.60 -19.56
C TYR A 40 -0.96 -11.35 -18.69
N ASP A 41 -2.10 -11.04 -18.05
CA ASP A 41 -2.17 -9.86 -17.19
C ASP A 41 -1.24 -9.97 -15.98
N ASP A 42 -0.48 -8.90 -15.76
CA ASP A 42 0.32 -8.62 -14.57
C ASP A 42 -0.48 -7.78 -13.56
N ILE A 43 0.04 -7.65 -12.34
CA ILE A 43 -0.61 -6.82 -11.30
C ILE A 43 0.38 -5.78 -10.79
N VAL A 44 0.11 -4.51 -11.06
CA VAL A 44 0.79 -3.39 -10.39
C VAL A 44 0.11 -3.17 -9.04
N ALA A 45 0.87 -3.15 -7.95
CA ALA A 45 0.34 -3.05 -6.60
C ALA A 45 0.94 -1.85 -5.85
N GLY A 46 0.06 -0.93 -5.42
CA GLY A 46 0.40 0.18 -4.54
C GLY A 46 0.25 -0.21 -3.08
N ASN A 47 1.28 0.03 -2.28
CA ASN A 47 1.38 -0.37 -0.87
C ASN A 47 1.72 0.86 0.00
N LEU A 48 2.06 0.63 1.27
CA LEU A 48 2.45 1.65 2.25
C LEU A 48 3.76 2.37 1.90
N GLY A 49 4.70 1.69 1.25
CA GLY A 49 6.04 2.21 0.97
C GLY A 49 7.04 1.98 2.12
N LEU A 50 8.29 2.37 1.87
CA LEU A 50 9.42 2.20 2.81
C LEU A 50 9.64 3.43 3.70
N ASN A 51 9.13 4.59 3.31
CA ASN A 51 9.18 5.80 4.12
C ASN A 51 8.05 5.80 5.18
N SER A 52 8.13 4.84 6.09
CA SER A 52 7.18 4.67 7.17
C SER A 52 7.89 4.24 8.46
N LYS A 53 7.26 4.52 9.60
CA LYS A 53 7.67 3.97 10.89
C LYS A 53 7.59 2.43 10.89
N PHE A 54 6.76 1.85 10.04
CA PHE A 54 6.51 0.41 9.97
C PHE A 54 7.45 -0.25 8.96
N HIS A 55 7.99 -1.40 9.36
CA HIS A 55 8.86 -2.21 8.53
C HIS A 55 8.38 -3.66 8.61
N ALA A 56 8.40 -4.34 7.47
CA ALA A 56 8.02 -5.74 7.35
C ALA A 56 9.02 -6.46 6.46
N SER A 57 9.24 -7.72 6.77
CA SER A 57 10.02 -8.65 5.94
C SER A 57 9.57 -10.08 6.24
N LEU A 58 9.95 -11.03 5.40
CA LEU A 58 9.73 -12.46 5.68
C LEU A 58 10.35 -12.90 7.02
N LYS A 59 11.51 -12.36 7.39
CA LYS A 59 12.23 -12.71 8.63
C LYS A 59 11.64 -12.03 9.87
N LYS A 60 11.16 -10.80 9.73
CA LYS A 60 10.55 -10.00 10.79
C LYS A 60 9.28 -9.36 10.23
N PRO A 61 8.17 -10.12 10.18
CA PRO A 61 6.93 -9.59 9.68
C PRO A 61 6.35 -8.57 10.67
N PHE A 62 5.45 -7.75 10.14
CA PHE A 62 4.61 -6.84 10.90
C PHE A 62 3.28 -7.53 11.20
N HIS A 63 2.71 -7.27 12.37
CA HIS A 63 1.50 -7.95 12.83
C HIS A 63 0.42 -6.96 13.19
N VAL A 64 -0.82 -7.33 12.86
CA VAL A 64 -2.03 -6.63 13.23
C VAL A 64 -2.91 -7.62 13.97
N TYR A 65 -3.25 -7.31 15.21
CA TYR A 65 -4.18 -8.08 16.01
C TYR A 65 -5.42 -7.25 16.27
N THR A 66 -6.60 -7.87 16.23
CA THR A 66 -7.81 -7.20 16.68
C THR A 66 -8.74 -8.11 17.46
N SER A 67 -9.23 -7.59 18.57
CA SER A 67 -10.16 -8.23 19.51
C SER A 67 -10.76 -7.14 20.39
N ASP A 68 -11.79 -7.47 21.15
CA ASP A 68 -12.21 -6.66 22.30
C ASP A 68 -11.38 -7.09 23.53
N PHE A 69 -10.22 -6.46 23.75
CA PHE A 69 -9.24 -6.95 24.75
C PHE A 69 -9.63 -6.60 26.19
N ASP A 70 -10.45 -5.57 26.40
CA ASP A 70 -10.98 -5.18 27.71
C ASP A 70 -12.47 -5.49 27.90
N SER A 71 -13.11 -6.16 26.93
CA SER A 71 -14.52 -6.60 26.99
C SER A 71 -15.51 -5.44 27.11
N ASN A 72 -15.21 -4.31 26.48
CA ASN A 72 -16.05 -3.11 26.51
C ASN A 72 -17.03 -3.02 25.31
N GLY A 73 -17.02 -4.00 24.41
CA GLY A 73 -17.87 -4.08 23.22
C GLY A 73 -17.29 -3.39 21.99
N THR A 74 -16.07 -2.86 22.04
CA THR A 74 -15.38 -2.23 20.90
C THR A 74 -14.15 -3.03 20.48
N ALA A 75 -13.84 -3.02 19.18
CA ALA A 75 -12.68 -3.71 18.65
C ALA A 75 -11.42 -2.87 18.84
N ASP A 76 -10.46 -3.39 19.58
CA ASP A 76 -9.12 -2.84 19.70
C ASP A 76 -8.24 -3.35 18.55
N VAL A 77 -7.47 -2.47 17.92
CA VAL A 77 -6.41 -2.83 16.97
C VAL A 77 -5.03 -2.67 17.61
N MET A 78 -4.30 -3.76 17.75
CA MET A 78 -2.92 -3.76 18.24
C MET A 78 -1.93 -4.04 17.10
N LEU A 79 -1.05 -3.08 16.85
CA LEU A 79 0.05 -3.22 15.90
C LEU A 79 1.30 -3.72 16.63
N ALA A 80 1.95 -4.74 16.09
CA ALA A 80 3.13 -5.34 16.71
C ALA A 80 4.26 -5.61 15.71
N LYS A 81 5.49 -5.59 16.24
CA LYS A 81 6.72 -5.88 15.51
C LYS A 81 7.66 -6.70 16.36
N TYR A 82 8.67 -7.27 15.73
CA TYR A 82 9.75 -7.93 16.45
C TYR A 82 10.79 -6.92 16.96
N TYR A 83 11.10 -7.00 18.25
CA TYR A 83 12.28 -6.40 18.84
C TYR A 83 13.13 -7.52 19.47
N LYS A 84 14.36 -7.70 18.98
CA LYS A 84 15.15 -8.92 19.22
C LYS A 84 14.33 -10.16 18.85
N ASN A 85 14.03 -11.04 19.80
CA ASN A 85 13.31 -12.30 19.59
C ASN A 85 11.87 -12.30 20.15
N ARG A 86 11.34 -11.14 20.55
CA ARG A 86 10.00 -11.01 21.11
C ARG A 86 9.12 -10.08 20.28
N GLN A 87 7.84 -10.37 20.22
CA GLN A 87 6.86 -9.44 19.68
C GLN A 87 6.58 -8.37 20.72
N VAL A 88 6.61 -7.12 20.29
CA VAL A 88 6.31 -5.95 21.12
C VAL A 88 5.34 -5.04 20.38
N PRO A 89 4.52 -4.27 21.10
CA PRO A 89 3.67 -3.28 20.47
C PRO A 89 4.50 -2.21 19.76
N VAL A 90 3.95 -1.69 18.66
CA VAL A 90 4.51 -0.55 17.95
C VAL A 90 4.31 0.75 18.74
N ARG A 91 3.22 0.82 19.49
CA ARG A 91 2.84 1.95 20.34
C ARG A 91 3.37 1.79 21.76
N GLY A 92 3.63 2.92 22.41
CA GLY A 92 4.00 2.95 23.82
C GLY A 92 2.81 2.69 24.75
N LYS A 93 3.11 2.64 26.06
CA LYS A 93 2.11 2.45 27.11
C LYS A 93 0.97 3.46 27.07
N GLY A 94 1.29 4.74 26.81
CA GLY A 94 0.33 5.85 26.82
C GLY A 94 -0.84 5.59 25.87
N CYS A 95 -0.56 5.48 24.58
CA CYS A 95 -1.57 5.15 23.56
C CYS A 95 -2.22 3.79 23.80
N SER A 96 -1.44 2.76 24.15
CA SER A 96 -1.99 1.42 24.40
C SER A 96 -3.02 1.43 25.54
N SER A 97 -2.80 2.23 26.58
CA SER A 97 -3.74 2.35 27.72
C SER A 97 -4.89 3.33 27.45
N GLN A 98 -4.76 4.23 26.48
CA GLN A 98 -5.90 5.03 26.00
C GLN A 98 -6.87 4.16 25.21
N GLN A 99 -6.32 3.25 24.39
CA GLN A 99 -7.09 2.31 23.62
C GLN A 99 -7.67 1.19 24.48
N ILE A 100 -6.88 0.61 25.38
CA ILE A 100 -7.28 -0.47 26.30
C ILE A 100 -7.13 0.04 27.76
N PRO A 101 -8.13 0.78 28.32
CA PRO A 101 -8.07 1.37 29.65
C PRO A 101 -7.65 0.43 30.79
N ALA A 102 -8.02 -0.86 30.72
CA ALA A 102 -7.66 -1.86 31.71
C ALA A 102 -6.14 -1.99 31.93
N LEU A 103 -5.33 -1.70 30.89
CA LEU A 103 -3.86 -1.73 30.98
C LEU A 103 -3.29 -0.73 31.99
N ARG A 104 -4.02 0.34 32.35
CA ARG A 104 -3.58 1.28 33.39
C ARG A 104 -3.47 0.61 34.75
N ASN A 105 -4.35 -0.35 35.02
CA ASN A 105 -4.42 -1.06 36.30
C ASN A 105 -3.48 -2.27 36.31
N THR A 106 -3.39 -3.01 35.20
CA THR A 106 -2.57 -4.24 35.12
C THR A 106 -1.09 -3.97 34.85
N ILE A 107 -0.76 -2.83 34.24
CA ILE A 107 0.61 -2.42 33.92
C ILE A 107 0.75 -0.95 34.37
N PRO A 108 1.12 -0.67 35.63
CA PRO A 108 1.08 0.69 36.16
C PRO A 108 2.22 1.59 35.61
N SER A 109 3.42 1.04 35.41
CA SER A 109 4.61 1.83 35.04
C SER A 109 5.08 1.62 33.58
N TYR A 110 5.82 2.60 33.03
CA TYR A 110 6.45 2.49 31.71
C TYR A 110 7.54 1.42 31.67
N ASN A 111 8.28 1.24 32.77
CA ASN A 111 9.30 0.20 32.89
C ASN A 111 8.69 -1.21 32.82
N ASP A 112 7.54 -1.40 33.49
CA ASP A 112 6.81 -2.68 33.45
C ASP A 112 6.34 -2.99 32.03
N PHE A 113 5.73 -2.02 31.34
CA PHE A 113 5.34 -2.16 29.93
C PHE A 113 6.51 -2.50 29.01
N ALA A 114 7.65 -1.81 29.15
CA ALA A 114 8.84 -2.03 28.33
C ALA A 114 9.49 -3.41 28.56
N SER A 115 9.28 -4.00 29.73
CA SER A 115 9.79 -5.32 30.10
C SER A 115 8.97 -6.47 29.51
N LYS A 116 7.67 -6.26 29.24
CA LYS A 116 6.75 -7.27 28.73
C LYS A 116 6.84 -7.43 27.21
N ASP A 117 6.48 -8.60 26.73
CA ASP A 117 6.17 -8.85 25.33
C ASP A 117 4.67 -8.69 25.08
N LEU A 118 4.24 -8.95 23.84
CA LEU A 118 2.84 -8.74 23.46
C LEU A 118 1.87 -9.65 24.23
N GLU A 119 2.22 -10.91 24.48
CA GLU A 119 1.39 -11.84 25.27
C GLU A 119 1.35 -11.40 26.75
N GLY A 120 2.45 -10.92 27.31
CA GLY A 120 2.47 -10.36 28.66
C GLY A 120 1.66 -9.07 28.82
N ILE A 121 1.36 -8.36 27.73
CA ILE A 121 0.53 -7.15 27.72
C ILE A 121 -0.95 -7.48 27.52
N LEU A 122 -1.28 -8.31 26.52
CA LEU A 122 -2.66 -8.60 26.12
C LEU A 122 -3.24 -9.88 26.73
N GLY A 123 -2.40 -10.69 27.38
CA GLY A 123 -2.79 -11.97 27.97
C GLY A 123 -3.36 -12.96 26.96
N ASN A 124 -4.29 -13.79 27.43
CA ASN A 124 -4.92 -14.84 26.63
C ASN A 124 -5.76 -14.30 25.46
N GLY A 125 -6.20 -13.04 25.51
CA GLY A 125 -6.96 -12.42 24.43
C GLY A 125 -6.20 -12.43 23.10
N LEU A 126 -4.87 -12.42 23.13
CA LEU A 126 -4.02 -12.47 21.94
C LEU A 126 -4.23 -13.76 21.11
N LYS A 127 -4.48 -14.91 21.75
CA LYS A 127 -4.61 -16.21 21.06
C LYS A 127 -5.90 -16.32 20.26
N ASN A 128 -6.94 -15.60 20.69
CA ASN A 128 -8.26 -15.60 20.05
C ASN A 128 -8.47 -14.38 19.16
N ALA A 129 -7.51 -13.45 19.12
CA ALA A 129 -7.60 -12.24 18.31
C ALA A 129 -7.55 -12.59 16.82
N LEU A 130 -8.31 -11.84 16.02
CA LEU A 130 -8.12 -11.85 14.57
C LEU A 130 -6.70 -11.35 14.28
N HIS A 131 -5.93 -12.16 13.57
CA HIS A 131 -4.51 -11.93 13.34
C HIS A 131 -4.19 -11.83 11.86
N TYR A 132 -3.62 -10.69 11.47
CA TYR A 132 -3.01 -10.50 10.16
C TYR A 132 -1.51 -10.31 10.28
N VAL A 133 -0.81 -10.84 9.27
CA VAL A 133 0.65 -10.77 9.14
C VAL A 133 0.94 -10.06 7.82
N VAL A 134 1.88 -9.11 7.87
CA VAL A 134 2.38 -8.38 6.72
C VAL A 134 3.87 -8.66 6.59
N ASN A 135 4.33 -9.00 5.40
CA ASN A 135 5.73 -9.33 5.12
C ASN A 135 6.33 -8.47 4.00
N GLU A 136 5.52 -7.60 3.38
CA GLU A 136 5.95 -6.69 2.32
C GLU A 136 5.23 -5.34 2.45
N PHE A 137 6.00 -4.25 2.46
CA PHE A 137 5.45 -2.88 2.42
C PHE A 137 5.81 -2.14 1.13
N ARG A 138 6.69 -2.69 0.30
CA ARG A 138 7.04 -2.10 -0.98
C ARG A 138 5.88 -2.19 -1.96
N SER A 139 5.72 -1.15 -2.75
CA SER A 139 4.93 -1.16 -3.98
C SER A 139 5.74 -1.83 -5.10
N GLY A 140 5.08 -2.42 -6.09
CA GLY A 140 5.77 -3.12 -7.16
C GLY A 140 4.83 -3.80 -8.13
N ILE A 141 5.40 -4.69 -8.93
CA ILE A 141 4.68 -5.47 -9.94
C ILE A 141 4.71 -6.94 -9.53
N PHE A 142 3.59 -7.62 -9.63
CA PHE A 142 3.52 -9.07 -9.69
C PHE A 142 3.49 -9.47 -11.16
N TRP A 143 4.63 -9.91 -11.68
CA TRP A 143 4.76 -10.43 -13.02
C TRP A 143 4.11 -11.79 -13.14
N ASN A 144 3.23 -11.95 -14.12
CA ASN A 144 2.66 -13.21 -14.50
C ASN A 144 3.65 -13.97 -15.39
N ASN A 145 4.11 -15.14 -14.95
CA ASN A 145 5.06 -15.94 -15.69
C ASN A 145 4.35 -16.77 -16.77
N SER A 146 3.67 -16.09 -17.68
CA SER A 146 2.87 -16.67 -18.76
C SER A 146 1.90 -17.77 -18.28
N GLY A 147 1.15 -17.48 -17.21
CA GLY A 147 0.16 -18.38 -16.61
C GLY A 147 0.71 -19.38 -15.60
N LYS A 148 2.03 -19.44 -15.39
CA LYS A 148 2.68 -20.37 -14.44
C LYS A 148 2.74 -19.84 -13.00
N GLY A 149 2.04 -18.76 -12.72
CA GLY A 149 2.02 -18.08 -11.43
C GLY A 149 2.76 -16.75 -11.44
N PHE A 150 2.83 -16.12 -10.28
CA PHE A 150 3.34 -14.76 -10.15
C PHE A 150 4.71 -14.68 -9.47
N GLN A 151 5.49 -13.66 -9.85
CA GLN A 151 6.72 -13.25 -9.17
C GLN A 151 6.63 -11.77 -8.81
N PHE A 152 6.91 -11.42 -7.55
CA PHE A 152 6.90 -10.03 -7.10
C PHE A 152 8.25 -9.35 -7.38
N GLU A 153 8.21 -8.19 -8.02
CA GLU A 153 9.33 -7.30 -8.24
C GLU A 153 8.99 -5.91 -7.66
N PRO A 154 9.74 -5.42 -6.66
CA PRO A 154 9.50 -4.11 -6.08
C PRO A 154 9.94 -3.00 -7.04
N PHE A 155 9.24 -1.87 -7.01
CA PHE A 155 9.74 -0.66 -7.68
C PHE A 155 11.01 -0.10 -7.02
N GLN A 156 11.74 0.71 -7.78
CA GLN A 156 12.84 1.55 -7.29
C GLN A 156 12.43 2.50 -6.16
N ILE A 157 13.43 3.03 -5.44
CA ILE A 157 13.25 3.70 -4.15
C ILE A 157 12.35 4.95 -4.23
N GLU A 158 12.34 5.62 -5.38
CA GLU A 158 11.54 6.80 -5.67
C GLU A 158 10.04 6.51 -5.58
N ALA A 159 9.61 5.29 -5.92
CA ALA A 159 8.22 4.85 -5.80
C ALA A 159 7.86 4.30 -4.40
N GLN A 160 8.77 4.39 -3.43
CA GLN A 160 8.58 3.87 -2.06
C GLN A 160 8.49 4.98 -1.00
N GLN A 161 8.52 6.26 -1.43
CA GLN A 161 8.60 7.42 -0.55
C GLN A 161 7.28 7.78 0.15
N ALA A 162 6.16 7.25 -0.33
CA ALA A 162 4.84 7.44 0.24
C ALA A 162 3.91 6.27 -0.14
N PRO A 163 2.75 6.14 0.55
CA PRO A 163 1.72 5.21 0.12
C PRO A 163 1.26 5.52 -1.31
N ILE A 164 1.05 4.48 -2.11
CA ILE A 164 0.44 4.61 -3.44
C ILE A 164 -1.02 4.18 -3.34
N ASN A 165 -1.94 5.12 -3.57
CA ASN A 165 -3.39 4.90 -3.50
C ASN A 165 -4.05 4.81 -4.88
N SER A 166 -3.37 5.27 -5.93
CA SER A 166 -3.88 5.18 -7.30
C SER A 166 -2.75 4.97 -8.29
N ILE A 167 -3.07 4.20 -9.33
CA ILE A 167 -2.18 3.84 -10.42
C ILE A 167 -2.94 4.14 -11.71
N LEU A 168 -2.24 4.66 -12.72
CA LEU A 168 -2.71 4.70 -14.10
C LEU A 168 -1.64 4.07 -14.99
N TYR A 169 -2.10 3.29 -15.97
CA TYR A 169 -1.25 2.67 -16.99
C TYR A 169 -1.73 3.12 -18.39
N GLU A 170 -1.03 4.08 -18.98
CA GLU A 170 -1.44 4.74 -20.23
C GLU A 170 -0.23 5.32 -20.95
N ASP A 171 -0.34 5.49 -22.27
CA ASP A 171 0.66 6.20 -23.08
C ASP A 171 0.50 7.72 -22.87
N PHE A 172 1.37 8.31 -22.03
CA PHE A 172 1.28 9.72 -21.67
C PHE A 172 2.08 10.64 -22.59
N ASP A 173 3.10 10.11 -23.28
CA ASP A 173 4.00 10.89 -24.14
C ASP A 173 3.85 10.61 -25.65
N GLY A 174 3.02 9.64 -26.02
CA GLY A 174 2.65 9.33 -27.40
C GLY A 174 3.65 8.44 -28.13
N ASP A 175 4.58 7.80 -27.43
CA ASP A 175 5.59 6.91 -28.03
C ASP A 175 5.09 5.47 -28.28
N GLN A 176 3.80 5.21 -28.02
CA GLN A 176 3.12 3.91 -28.12
C GLN A 176 3.58 2.88 -27.08
N ILE A 177 4.39 3.28 -26.10
CA ILE A 177 4.73 2.49 -24.93
C ILE A 177 4.00 3.10 -23.74
N LYS A 178 3.21 2.31 -23.03
CA LYS A 178 2.48 2.81 -21.87
C LYS A 178 3.40 3.02 -20.67
N ASP A 179 3.14 4.08 -19.92
CA ASP A 179 3.84 4.45 -18.70
C ASP A 179 2.96 4.19 -17.47
N LEU A 180 3.59 4.21 -16.28
CA LEU A 180 2.88 4.19 -15.01
C LEU A 180 2.91 5.57 -14.35
N LEU A 181 1.74 6.06 -13.97
CA LEU A 181 1.60 7.20 -13.08
C LEU A 181 1.03 6.73 -11.73
N LEU A 182 1.82 6.94 -10.68
CA LEU A 182 1.52 6.52 -9.32
C LEU A 182 1.31 7.77 -8.46
N ALA A 183 0.29 7.76 -7.59
CA ALA A 183 0.11 8.83 -6.61
C ALA A 183 -0.58 8.31 -5.35
N GLY A 184 -0.40 9.05 -4.25
CA GLY A 184 -1.03 8.73 -2.98
C GLY A 184 -0.73 9.78 -1.93
N ASN A 185 -0.05 9.40 -0.84
CA ASN A 185 -0.04 10.04 0.48
C ASN A 185 -1.20 9.61 1.37
N ASN A 186 -0.99 9.76 2.68
CA ASN A 186 -2.00 9.59 3.72
C ASN A 186 -1.79 10.65 4.80
N TYR A 187 -2.66 11.66 4.83
CA TYR A 187 -2.57 12.75 5.81
C TYR A 187 -3.23 12.39 7.14
N GLN A 188 -4.13 11.41 7.15
CA GLN A 188 -4.73 10.89 8.36
C GLN A 188 -3.79 9.86 8.99
N ALA A 189 -2.93 10.35 9.87
CA ALA A 189 -2.06 9.51 10.67
C ALA A 189 -2.60 9.39 12.09
N GLU A 190 -2.36 8.22 12.68
CA GLU A 190 -2.59 7.97 14.09
C GLU A 190 -1.72 8.89 14.96
N ILE A 191 -2.16 9.17 16.19
CA ILE A 191 -1.36 9.91 17.18
C ILE A 191 -0.01 9.18 17.36
N GLU A 192 1.09 9.93 17.44
CA GLU A 192 2.49 9.44 17.45
C GLU A 192 3.01 8.81 16.12
N THR A 193 2.28 8.98 15.03
CA THR A 193 2.73 8.66 13.67
C THR A 193 2.73 9.93 12.84
N THR A 194 3.85 10.23 12.18
CA THR A 194 3.91 11.36 11.25
C THR A 194 3.04 11.06 10.03
N ARG A 195 2.45 12.11 9.46
CA ARG A 195 1.72 12.00 8.19
C ARG A 195 2.64 11.42 7.11
N SER A 196 2.06 10.66 6.19
CA SER A 196 2.75 10.22 4.99
C SER A 196 2.47 11.23 3.89
N ASP A 197 3.26 12.30 3.81
CA ASP A 197 3.06 13.43 2.90
C ASP A 197 4.30 13.79 2.06
N ALA A 198 5.23 12.84 1.93
CA ALA A 198 6.43 13.00 1.11
C ALA A 198 6.22 12.71 -0.38
N GLY A 199 5.08 12.15 -0.77
CA GLY A 199 4.80 11.79 -2.16
C GLY A 199 4.40 13.01 -2.98
N ILE A 200 4.94 13.12 -4.21
CA ILE A 200 4.68 14.21 -5.16
C ILE A 200 4.20 13.68 -6.52
N SER A 201 3.62 12.47 -6.52
CA SER A 201 3.45 11.56 -7.66
C SER A 201 4.78 10.96 -8.16
N THR A 202 4.70 9.77 -8.75
CA THR A 202 5.82 9.07 -9.36
C THR A 202 5.44 8.69 -10.79
N PHE A 203 6.22 9.17 -11.75
CA PHE A 203 6.08 8.79 -13.15
C PHE A 203 7.19 7.79 -13.51
N LEU A 204 6.78 6.63 -14.02
CA LEU A 204 7.68 5.60 -14.50
C LEU A 204 7.46 5.42 -16.00
N LYS A 205 8.39 5.94 -16.79
CA LYS A 205 8.36 5.86 -18.25
C LYS A 205 8.54 4.41 -18.71
N GLY A 206 7.65 3.95 -19.57
CA GLY A 206 7.78 2.65 -20.23
C GLY A 206 8.99 2.63 -21.17
N LYS A 207 9.79 1.57 -21.11
CA LYS A 207 10.93 1.32 -22.03
C LYS A 207 10.67 0.14 -22.97
N GLY A 208 9.46 -0.40 -22.93
CA GLY A 208 9.06 -1.62 -23.64
C GLY A 208 9.41 -2.89 -22.88
N LYS A 209 8.73 -3.99 -23.24
CA LYS A 209 8.93 -5.35 -22.66
C LYS A 209 8.87 -5.36 -21.12
N GLY A 210 7.95 -4.60 -20.53
CA GLY A 210 7.76 -4.54 -19.08
C GLY A 210 8.83 -3.76 -18.29
N SER A 211 9.75 -3.05 -18.96
CA SER A 211 10.75 -2.23 -18.29
C SER A 211 10.25 -0.80 -18.06
N PHE A 212 10.54 -0.25 -16.88
CA PHE A 212 10.09 1.07 -16.45
C PHE A 212 11.25 1.88 -15.84
N GLU A 213 11.33 3.17 -16.16
CA GLU A 213 12.37 4.08 -15.70
C GLU A 213 11.77 5.29 -15.00
N TYR A 214 12.29 5.69 -13.83
CA TYR A 214 11.77 6.86 -13.13
C TYR A 214 12.16 8.14 -13.86
N VAL A 215 11.19 9.04 -14.05
CA VAL A 215 11.43 10.39 -14.57
C VAL A 215 11.13 11.42 -13.48
N PRO A 216 12.08 12.31 -13.14
CA PRO A 216 11.87 13.33 -12.11
C PRO A 216 10.67 14.25 -12.38
N ASN A 217 9.94 14.62 -11.32
CA ASN A 217 8.78 15.52 -11.42
C ASN A 217 9.11 16.88 -12.05
N ARG A 218 10.34 17.39 -11.86
CA ARG A 218 10.82 18.62 -12.52
C ARG A 218 10.87 18.52 -14.05
N THR A 219 10.97 17.31 -14.57
CA THR A 219 10.99 17.02 -16.02
C THR A 219 9.58 16.79 -16.53
N THR A 220 8.73 16.10 -15.77
CA THR A 220 7.35 15.78 -16.19
C THR A 220 6.36 16.92 -15.93
N GLY A 221 6.63 17.80 -14.97
CA GLY A 221 5.69 18.83 -14.50
C GLY A 221 4.55 18.28 -13.62
N LEU A 222 4.58 16.99 -13.24
CA LEU A 222 3.54 16.34 -12.46
C LEU A 222 3.83 16.47 -10.96
N TYR A 223 2.98 17.22 -10.24
CA TYR A 223 3.14 17.52 -8.81
C TYR A 223 1.86 17.19 -8.02
N ALA A 224 1.46 15.92 -8.00
CA ALA A 224 0.33 15.49 -7.18
C ALA A 224 0.82 15.21 -5.74
N ASP A 225 1.02 16.28 -4.97
CA ASP A 225 1.67 16.29 -3.65
C ASP A 225 0.70 16.33 -2.45
N GLN A 226 -0.61 16.30 -2.75
CA GLN A 226 -1.67 16.32 -1.76
C GLN A 226 -2.04 14.91 -1.25
N ASP A 227 -3.13 14.78 -0.48
CA ASP A 227 -3.65 13.50 -0.01
C ASP A 227 -4.42 12.77 -1.14
N VAL A 228 -3.70 12.30 -2.16
CA VAL A 228 -4.30 11.74 -3.39
C VAL A 228 -5.01 10.42 -3.10
N ARG A 229 -6.27 10.32 -3.50
CA ARG A 229 -7.14 9.15 -3.35
C ARG A 229 -7.49 8.47 -4.65
N ALA A 230 -7.50 9.21 -5.76
CA ALA A 230 -7.67 8.64 -7.07
C ALA A 230 -7.01 9.49 -8.14
N LEU A 231 -6.49 8.83 -9.16
CA LEU A 231 -6.17 9.40 -10.45
C LEU A 231 -7.21 8.88 -11.45
N LYS A 232 -7.74 9.75 -12.30
CA LYS A 232 -8.70 9.36 -13.34
C LYS A 232 -8.33 10.00 -14.66
N LEU A 233 -8.40 9.21 -15.73
CA LEU A 233 -8.25 9.72 -17.09
C LEU A 233 -9.52 10.44 -17.51
N LEU A 234 -9.37 11.65 -18.01
CA LEU A 234 -10.41 12.40 -18.69
C LEU A 234 -10.02 12.52 -20.16
N LYS A 235 -10.85 11.94 -21.02
CA LYS A 235 -10.69 11.98 -22.48
C LYS A 235 -11.81 12.81 -23.07
N ARG A 236 -11.47 13.92 -23.72
CA ARG A 236 -12.38 14.75 -24.52
C ARG A 236 -11.79 14.86 -25.94
N LYS A 237 -12.61 15.17 -26.94
CA LYS A 237 -12.11 15.41 -28.31
C LYS A 237 -10.93 16.39 -28.27
N GLY A 238 -9.77 15.96 -28.77
CA GLY A 238 -8.54 16.74 -28.85
C GLY A 238 -7.85 17.05 -27.51
N SER A 239 -8.29 16.46 -26.38
CA SER A 239 -7.64 16.71 -25.09
C SER A 239 -7.67 15.47 -24.18
N ARG A 240 -6.50 15.13 -23.64
CA ARG A 240 -6.34 14.11 -22.62
C ARG A 240 -5.80 14.76 -21.36
N SER A 241 -6.38 14.39 -20.22
CA SER A 241 -5.90 14.87 -18.93
C SER A 241 -6.04 13.82 -17.84
N VAL A 242 -5.22 13.97 -16.81
CA VAL A 242 -5.32 13.25 -15.56
C VAL A 242 -6.01 14.17 -14.56
N LEU A 243 -7.15 13.73 -14.04
CA LEU A 243 -7.78 14.31 -12.87
C LEU A 243 -7.17 13.70 -11.62
N VAL A 244 -6.76 14.56 -10.68
CA VAL A 244 -6.23 14.17 -9.37
C VAL A 244 -7.30 14.46 -8.32
N VAL A 245 -7.77 13.41 -7.65
CA VAL A 245 -8.77 13.49 -6.59
C VAL A 245 -8.07 13.45 -5.25
N ASN A 246 -8.20 14.54 -4.49
CA ASN A 246 -7.58 14.70 -3.18
C ASN A 246 -8.62 14.60 -2.07
N ASN A 247 -8.24 13.97 -0.96
CA ASN A 247 -9.06 13.96 0.25
C ASN A 247 -9.09 15.36 0.88
N ASN A 248 -10.29 15.88 1.16
CA ASN A 248 -10.50 17.19 1.80
C ASN A 248 -9.70 18.35 1.17
N SER A 249 -9.50 18.34 -0.15
CA SER A 249 -8.81 19.40 -0.89
C SER A 249 -9.35 19.53 -2.31
N GLN A 250 -8.84 20.50 -3.06
CA GLN A 250 -9.25 20.77 -4.44
C GLN A 250 -8.84 19.63 -5.39
N LEU A 251 -9.60 19.47 -6.47
CA LEU A 251 -9.22 18.60 -7.58
C LEU A 251 -8.05 19.23 -8.34
N GLY A 252 -7.04 18.42 -8.67
CA GLY A 252 -5.97 18.80 -9.59
C GLY A 252 -6.25 18.31 -11.01
N TRP A 253 -5.68 18.97 -12.02
CA TRP A 253 -5.65 18.44 -13.38
C TRP A 253 -4.23 18.53 -13.96
N TYR A 254 -3.86 17.56 -14.80
CA TYR A 254 -2.68 17.63 -15.65
C TYR A 254 -3.05 17.25 -17.09
N GLY A 255 -2.83 18.15 -18.05
CA GLY A 255 -3.01 17.83 -19.48
C GLY A 255 -1.80 17.06 -20.02
N TYR A 256 -2.03 16.13 -20.93
CA TYR A 256 -0.98 15.36 -21.60
C TYR A 256 -1.38 15.05 -23.05
N GLY A 257 -0.39 14.78 -23.91
CA GLY A 257 -0.61 14.54 -25.35
C GLY A 257 -1.22 15.75 -26.06
N ALA A 258 -0.39 16.61 -26.64
CA ALA A 258 -0.88 17.60 -27.61
C ALA A 258 -1.16 16.89 -28.94
N ASP A 259 -2.35 17.09 -29.52
CA ASP A 259 -2.56 16.84 -30.94
C ASP A 259 -1.58 17.74 -31.70
N LYS A 260 -0.50 17.16 -32.25
CA LYS A 260 0.41 17.86 -33.17
C LYS A 260 -0.24 18.12 -34.55
N SER A 261 -1.55 17.97 -34.68
CA SER A 261 -2.29 18.05 -35.95
C SER A 261 -3.10 19.33 -36.14
N THR A 262 -2.89 20.36 -35.31
CA THR A 262 -3.48 21.69 -35.52
C THR A 262 -2.42 22.78 -35.38
N GLU A 263 -1.56 22.88 -36.38
CA GLU A 263 -0.97 24.13 -36.88
C GLU A 263 -1.15 24.17 -38.40
#